data_AF-A0A3Q3WIV4-F1
#
_entry.id   AF-A0A3Q3WIV4-F1
#
_cell.length_a   1.000
_cell.length_b   1.000
_cell.length_c   1.000
_cell.angle_alpha   90.00
_cell.angle_beta   90.00
_cell.angle_gamma   90.00
#
_symmetry.space_group_name_H-M   'P 1'
#
loop_
_entity.id
_entity.type
_entity.pdbx_description
1 polymer ?
#
loop_
_entity_poly.entity_id
_entity_poly.type
_entity_poly.pdbx_seq_one_letter_code
_entity_poly.pdbx_strand_id
1 'polypeptide(L)'
;MDWFHCNQCFISRGSKFAVSSCGHIYCEACIKSQCSVCGASCSYIPITDQMKPQEKVFFKDPVKLIQSRLEHIAQIAHFQRGQMERVIAHFKRKSAKLEMHLKDVTEQAYQLSELKRENANLKKQLSELRRETAELKKPLSQRRQVSPGPFQIDAQRISLPVAITSP
;
A
#
# COMPACT_ATOMS: atom_id res chain seq x y z
N MET A 1 37.01 17.96 -32.12
CA MET A 1 35.99 18.99 -31.81
C MET A 1 35.65 19.58 -33.15
N ASP A 2 34.71 18.95 -33.85
CA ASP A 2 34.63 19.10 -35.31
C ASP A 2 33.56 20.11 -35.73
N TRP A 3 32.83 20.67 -34.76
CA TRP A 3 31.70 21.56 -35.02
C TRP A 3 32.11 23.03 -35.22
N PHE A 4 33.28 23.45 -34.71
CA PHE A 4 33.75 24.83 -34.86
C PHE A 4 35.11 24.93 -35.55
N HIS A 5 35.35 26.08 -36.16
CA HIS A 5 36.55 26.43 -36.93
C HIS A 5 36.87 27.92 -36.71
N CYS A 6 38.02 28.38 -37.18
CA CYS A 6 38.31 29.80 -37.20
C CYS A 6 37.44 30.51 -38.25
N ASN A 7 36.68 31.52 -37.84
CA ASN A 7 35.83 32.31 -38.74
C ASN A 7 36.61 33.17 -39.76
N GLN A 8 37.95 33.23 -39.68
CA GLN A 8 38.80 33.92 -40.65
C GLN A 8 39.44 32.98 -41.68
N CYS A 9 40.11 31.92 -41.20
CA CYS A 9 40.91 31.04 -42.06
C CYS A 9 40.34 29.62 -42.19
N PHE A 10 39.18 29.35 -41.58
CA PHE A 10 38.44 28.09 -41.65
C PHE A 10 39.18 26.83 -41.17
N ILE A 11 40.33 26.99 -40.50
CA ILE A 11 41.05 25.87 -39.88
C ILE A 11 40.25 25.34 -38.68
N SER A 12 40.13 24.01 -38.59
CA SER A 12 39.37 23.31 -37.53
C SER A 12 40.23 22.37 -36.68
N ARG A 13 41.48 22.08 -37.09
CA ARG A 13 42.35 21.11 -36.42
C ARG A 13 43.69 21.71 -35.99
N GLY A 14 44.23 21.22 -34.88
CA GLY A 14 45.61 21.47 -34.45
C GLY A 14 45.91 22.89 -33.94
N SER A 15 44.92 23.77 -33.81
CA SER A 15 45.10 25.15 -33.34
C SER A 15 44.42 25.39 -31.99
N LYS A 16 44.98 26.28 -31.17
CA LYS A 16 44.28 26.86 -30.01
C LYS A 16 43.27 27.89 -30.51
N PHE A 17 42.06 27.84 -29.97
CA PHE A 17 40.97 28.74 -30.36
C PHE A 17 40.56 29.65 -29.20
N ALA A 18 40.04 30.82 -29.55
CA ALA A 18 39.40 31.75 -28.62
C ALA A 18 38.05 32.21 -29.19
N VAL A 19 37.10 32.47 -28.28
CA VAL A 19 35.81 33.08 -28.61
C VAL A 19 35.87 34.56 -28.28
N SER A 20 35.39 35.39 -29.20
CA SER A 20 35.27 36.84 -29.02
C SER A 20 34.05 37.20 -28.18
N SER A 21 34.01 38.41 -27.62
CA SER A 21 32.84 38.93 -26.88
C SER A 21 31.56 39.03 -27.72
N CYS A 22 31.67 39.02 -29.06
CA CYS A 22 30.54 38.95 -29.97
C CYS A 22 30.17 37.51 -30.42
N GLY A 23 30.84 36.48 -29.89
CA GLY A 23 30.52 35.08 -30.14
C GLY A 23 31.22 34.42 -31.33
N HIS A 24 32.06 35.14 -32.09
CA HIS A 24 32.82 34.56 -33.21
C HIS A 24 34.12 33.89 -32.74
N ILE A 25 34.50 32.79 -33.40
CA ILE A 25 35.62 31.92 -32.99
C ILE A 25 36.83 32.15 -33.90
N TYR A 26 38.02 32.25 -33.30
CA TYR A 26 39.26 32.49 -34.02
C TYR A 26 40.37 31.57 -33.53
N CYS A 27 41.24 31.12 -34.43
CA CYS A 27 42.52 30.55 -34.01
C CYS A 27 43.42 31.68 -33.49
N GLU A 28 44.37 31.35 -32.63
CA GLU A 28 45.31 32.29 -32.01
C GLU A 28 45.99 33.22 -33.05
N ALA A 29 46.37 32.69 -34.22
CA ALA A 29 47.01 33.45 -35.29
C ALA A 29 46.09 34.47 -36.00
N CYS A 30 44.77 34.32 -35.90
CA CYS A 30 43.80 35.21 -36.54
C CYS A 30 43.14 36.21 -35.59
N ILE A 31 43.52 36.24 -34.31
CA ILE A 31 43.00 37.20 -33.34
C ILE A 31 43.50 38.61 -33.70
N LYS A 32 42.59 39.58 -33.74
CA LYS A 32 42.83 41.00 -34.02
C LYS A 32 41.99 41.85 -33.07
N SER A 33 42.22 43.17 -33.03
CA SER A 33 41.41 44.09 -32.24
C SER A 33 39.95 44.18 -32.73
N GLN A 34 39.75 44.03 -34.04
CA GLN A 34 38.45 44.11 -34.69
C GLN A 34 38.02 42.73 -35.21
N CYS A 35 36.78 42.33 -34.93
CA CYS A 35 36.18 41.11 -35.43
C CYS A 35 35.96 41.22 -36.95
N SER A 36 36.47 40.25 -37.71
CA SER A 36 36.30 40.20 -39.17
C SER A 36 34.90 39.82 -39.63
N VAL A 37 34.05 39.26 -38.75
CA VAL A 37 32.68 38.87 -39.11
C VAL A 37 31.70 40.03 -38.93
N CYS A 38 31.76 40.75 -37.80
CA CYS A 38 30.81 41.82 -37.48
C CYS A 38 31.41 43.22 -37.35
N GLY A 39 32.73 43.37 -37.46
CA GLY A 39 33.43 44.66 -37.37
C GLY A 39 33.52 45.25 -35.95
N ALA A 40 33.00 44.58 -34.92
CA ALA A 40 33.06 45.07 -33.54
C ALA A 40 34.48 44.96 -32.97
N SER A 41 34.83 45.87 -32.04
CA SER A 41 36.01 45.67 -31.18
C SER A 41 35.69 44.63 -30.12
N CYS A 42 36.51 43.59 -30.01
CA CYS A 42 36.21 42.44 -29.15
C CYS A 42 37.34 42.09 -28.19
N SER A 43 36.96 41.67 -26.98
CA SER A 43 37.84 40.89 -26.12
C SER A 43 37.75 39.41 -26.50
N TYR A 44 38.80 38.64 -26.22
CA TYR A 44 38.88 37.23 -26.57
C TYR A 44 39.13 36.38 -25.34
N ILE A 45 38.41 35.26 -25.24
CA ILE A 45 38.55 34.29 -24.15
C ILE A 45 39.00 32.95 -24.77
N PRO A 46 40.12 32.37 -24.32
CA PRO A 46 40.57 31.06 -24.80
C PRO A 46 39.53 29.97 -24.56
N ILE A 47 39.22 29.18 -25.60
CA ILE A 47 38.36 28.00 -25.50
C ILE A 47 39.20 26.87 -24.92
N THR A 48 39.06 26.65 -23.61
CA THR A 48 39.85 25.67 -22.86
C THR A 48 39.00 24.95 -21.83
N ASP A 49 39.56 23.91 -21.22
CA ASP A 49 38.88 23.18 -20.15
C ASP A 49 38.67 24.00 -18.87
N GLN A 50 39.38 25.12 -18.71
CA GLN A 50 39.34 26.02 -17.56
C GLN A 50 38.23 27.08 -17.65
N MET A 51 37.45 27.13 -18.74
CA MET A 51 36.29 28.03 -18.85
C MET A 51 35.26 27.76 -17.74
N LYS A 52 34.51 28.79 -17.37
CA LYS A 52 33.41 28.62 -16.40
C LYS A 52 32.41 27.60 -16.95
N PRO A 53 31.79 26.76 -16.10
CA PRO A 53 30.87 25.72 -16.57
C PRO A 53 29.74 26.22 -17.48
N GLN A 54 29.22 27.43 -17.22
CA GLN A 54 28.16 28.07 -18.00
C GLN A 54 28.62 28.47 -19.41
N GLU A 55 29.89 28.85 -19.59
CA GLU A 55 30.47 29.22 -20.88
C GLU A 55 30.93 27.96 -21.63
N LYS A 56 31.51 27.00 -20.90
CA LYS A 56 32.00 25.73 -21.44
C LYS A 56 30.90 24.89 -22.09
N VAL A 57 29.65 25.03 -21.64
CA VAL A 57 28.52 24.23 -22.16
C VAL A 57 28.30 24.43 -23.66
N PHE A 58 28.54 25.63 -24.18
CA PHE A 58 28.37 25.95 -25.61
C PHE A 58 29.38 25.22 -26.52
N PHE A 59 30.49 24.74 -25.94
CA PHE A 59 31.54 24.03 -26.65
C PHE A 59 31.49 22.52 -26.47
N LYS A 60 30.53 22.01 -25.69
CA LYS A 60 30.33 20.57 -25.50
C LYS A 60 29.51 19.97 -26.64
N ASP A 61 29.70 18.67 -26.84
CA ASP A 61 28.90 17.87 -27.76
C ASP A 61 27.42 17.86 -27.31
N PRO A 62 26.48 18.37 -28.15
CA PRO A 62 25.05 18.39 -27.83
C PRO A 62 24.48 17.01 -27.53
N VAL A 63 24.95 15.95 -28.22
CA VAL A 63 24.46 14.59 -28.03
C VAL A 63 24.82 14.10 -26.63
N LYS A 64 26.06 14.35 -26.19
CA LYS A 64 26.51 13.98 -24.84
C LYS A 64 25.79 14.78 -23.75
N LEU A 65 25.50 16.06 -24.00
CA LEU A 65 24.72 16.89 -23.08
C LEU A 65 23.31 16.33 -22.91
N ILE A 66 22.63 16.00 -24.01
CA ILE A 66 21.28 15.42 -23.98
C ILE A 66 21.32 14.08 -23.25
N GLN A 67 22.26 13.20 -23.58
CA GLN A 67 22.41 11.90 -22.94
C GLN A 67 22.54 12.02 -21.41
N SER A 68 23.46 12.86 -20.93
CA SER A 68 23.65 13.08 -19.49
C SER A 68 22.39 13.63 -18.81
N ARG A 69 21.65 14.52 -19.48
CA ARG A 69 20.39 15.05 -18.96
C ARG A 69 19.30 13.98 -18.89
N LEU A 70 19.19 13.15 -19.92
CA LEU A 70 18.23 12.03 -19.94
C LEU A 70 18.53 11.00 -18.87
N GLU A 71 19.80 10.68 -18.62
CA GLU A 71 20.21 9.79 -17.53
C GLU A 71 19.73 10.31 -16.17
N HIS A 72 19.90 11.61 -15.91
CA HIS A 72 19.42 12.23 -14.67
C HIS A 72 17.89 12.18 -14.56
N ILE A 73 17.17 12.47 -15.66
CA ILE A 73 15.71 12.40 -15.70
C ILE A 73 15.23 10.96 -15.44
N ALA A 74 15.90 9.97 -16.02
CA ALA A 74 15.58 8.57 -15.81
C ALA A 74 15.74 8.15 -14.34
N GLN A 75 16.79 8.62 -13.66
CA GLN A 75 16.98 8.38 -12.22
C GLN A 75 15.85 8.98 -11.39
N ILE A 76 15.43 10.20 -11.70
CA ILE A 76 14.29 10.87 -11.04
C ILE A 76 13.00 10.05 -11.25
N ALA A 77 12.74 9.64 -12.49
CA ALA A 77 11.56 8.84 -12.83
C ALA A 77 11.56 7.49 -12.12
N HIS A 78 12.72 6.83 -11.99
CA HIS A 78 12.86 5.58 -11.25
C HIS A 78 12.51 5.77 -9.77
N PHE A 79 13.04 6.82 -9.13
CA PHE A 79 12.72 7.14 -7.75
C PHE A 79 11.21 7.38 -7.56
N GLN A 80 10.61 8.22 -8.40
CA GLN A 80 9.18 8.54 -8.33
C GLN A 80 8.30 7.30 -8.52
N ARG A 81 8.66 6.41 -9.46
CA ARG A 81 7.98 5.12 -9.66
C ARG A 81 8.01 4.28 -8.40
N GLY A 82 9.17 4.14 -7.76
CA GLY A 82 9.31 3.38 -6.53
C GLY A 82 8.47 3.94 -5.38
N GLN A 83 8.29 5.26 -5.29
CA GLN A 83 7.37 5.87 -4.32
C GLN A 83 5.91 5.48 -4.60
N MET A 84 5.50 5.56 -5.87
CA MET A 84 4.14 5.19 -6.28
C MET A 84 3.84 3.71 -6.00
N GLU A 85 4.78 2.81 -6.29
CA GLU A 85 4.65 1.38 -6.03
C GLU A 85 4.42 1.07 -4.54
N ARG A 86 5.08 1.81 -3.64
CA ARG A 86 4.87 1.66 -2.19
C ARG A 86 3.46 2.05 -1.77
N VAL A 87 2.93 3.13 -2.32
CA VAL A 87 1.55 3.58 -2.08
C VAL A 87 0.56 2.52 -2.59
N ILE A 88 0.76 2.04 -3.82
CA ILE A 88 -0.06 0.98 -4.40
C ILE A 88 -0.02 -0.28 -3.53
N ALA A 89 1.16 -0.71 -3.08
CA ALA A 89 1.31 -1.88 -2.22
C ALA A 89 0.67 -1.70 -0.84
N HIS A 90 0.68 -0.50 -0.27
CA HIS A 90 -0.04 -0.20 0.97
C HIS A 90 -1.55 -0.38 0.79
N PHE A 91 -2.14 0.25 -0.22
CA PHE A 91 -3.58 0.20 -0.43
C PHE A 91 -4.06 -1.18 -0.90
N LYS A 92 -3.27 -1.92 -1.69
CA LYS A 92 -3.57 -3.33 -2.02
C LYS A 92 -3.67 -4.20 -0.76
N ARG A 93 -2.71 -4.10 0.16
CA ARG A 93 -2.74 -4.84 1.44
C ARG A 93 -3.94 -4.44 2.30
N LYS A 94 -4.27 -3.15 2.34
CA LYS A 94 -5.43 -2.65 3.08
C LYS A 94 -6.74 -3.17 2.48
N SER A 95 -6.88 -3.18 1.16
CA SER A 95 -8.06 -3.73 0.46
C SER A 95 -8.26 -5.21 0.80
N ALA A 96 -7.20 -6.02 0.64
CA ALA A 96 -7.28 -7.45 0.93
C ALA A 96 -7.68 -7.75 2.39
N LYS A 97 -7.19 -6.96 3.35
CA LYS A 97 -7.59 -7.08 4.76
C LYS A 97 -9.07 -6.73 4.96
N LEU A 98 -9.55 -5.67 4.33
CA LEU A 98 -10.97 -5.28 4.41
C LEU A 98 -11.88 -6.33 3.75
N GLU A 99 -11.47 -6.89 2.62
CA GLU A 99 -12.20 -7.97 1.95
C GLU A 99 -12.30 -9.23 2.82
N MET A 100 -11.23 -9.58 3.55
CA MET A 100 -11.26 -10.68 4.51
C MET A 100 -12.24 -10.40 5.66
N HIS A 101 -12.16 -9.21 6.27
CA HIS A 101 -13.08 -8.82 7.34
C HIS A 101 -14.54 -8.81 6.87
N LEU A 102 -14.80 -8.38 5.64
CA LEU A 102 -16.14 -8.39 5.06
C LEU A 102 -16.69 -9.82 4.94
N LYS A 103 -15.86 -10.78 4.51
CA LYS A 103 -16.24 -12.20 4.47
C LYS A 103 -16.57 -12.73 5.86
N ASP A 104 -15.72 -12.46 6.85
CA ASP A 104 -15.96 -12.89 8.24
C ASP A 104 -17.27 -12.33 8.80
N VAL A 105 -17.54 -11.05 8.58
CA VAL A 105 -18.80 -10.40 9.02
C VAL A 105 -20.00 -11.00 8.29
N THR A 106 -19.86 -11.33 7.01
CA THR A 106 -20.95 -11.94 6.22
C THR A 106 -21.28 -13.34 6.74
N GLU A 107 -20.26 -14.15 7.05
CA GLU A 107 -20.41 -15.48 7.63
C GLU A 107 -21.03 -15.41 9.04
N GLN A 108 -20.56 -14.49 9.88
CA GLN A 108 -21.14 -14.27 11.21
C GLN A 108 -22.60 -13.81 11.12
N ALA A 109 -22.95 -12.95 10.15
CA ALA A 109 -24.32 -12.52 9.94
C ALA A 109 -25.22 -13.69 9.53
N TYR A 110 -24.73 -14.60 8.68
CA TYR A 110 -25.42 -15.82 8.30
C TYR A 110 -25.65 -16.72 9.52
N GLN A 111 -24.60 -17.04 10.28
CA GLN A 111 -24.71 -17.87 11.49
C GLN A 111 -25.66 -17.28 12.53
N LEU A 112 -25.62 -15.95 12.73
CA LEU A 112 -26.53 -15.26 13.63
C LEU A 112 -27.99 -15.37 13.19
N SER A 113 -28.26 -15.38 11.87
CA SER A 113 -29.60 -15.57 11.33
C SER A 113 -30.13 -16.99 11.59
N GLU A 114 -29.29 -18.00 11.44
CA GLU A 114 -29.63 -19.40 11.70
C GLU A 114 -29.90 -19.62 13.20
N LEU A 115 -29.02 -19.12 14.07
CA LEU A 115 -29.22 -19.17 15.52
C LEU A 115 -30.49 -18.44 15.97
N LYS A 116 -30.84 -17.30 15.35
CA LYS A 116 -32.11 -16.62 15.62
C LYS A 116 -33.31 -17.48 15.26
N ARG A 117 -33.25 -18.20 14.12
CA ARG A 117 -34.32 -19.12 13.69
C ARG A 117 -34.46 -20.29 14.65
N GLU A 118 -33.36 -20.92 15.04
CA GLU A 118 -33.35 -22.02 16.02
C GLU A 118 -33.88 -21.57 17.39
N ASN A 119 -33.45 -20.40 17.86
CA ASN A 119 -33.91 -19.85 19.14
C ASN A 119 -35.42 -19.60 19.13
N ALA A 120 -35.97 -19.10 18.03
CA ALA A 120 -37.41 -18.94 17.86
C ALA A 120 -38.15 -20.29 17.89
N ASN A 121 -37.61 -21.32 17.23
CA ASN A 121 -38.19 -22.66 17.24
C ASN A 121 -38.15 -23.30 18.65
N LEU A 122 -37.01 -23.22 19.35
CA LEU A 122 -36.86 -23.73 20.71
C LEU A 122 -37.79 -23.01 21.70
N LYS A 123 -37.97 -21.69 21.57
CA LYS A 123 -38.95 -20.94 22.37
C LYS A 123 -40.38 -21.44 22.16
N LYS A 124 -40.74 -21.77 20.92
CA LYS A 124 -42.04 -22.36 20.59
C LYS A 124 -42.22 -23.73 21.25
N GLN A 125 -41.25 -24.64 21.09
CA GLN A 125 -41.28 -25.97 21.71
C GLN A 125 -41.35 -25.90 23.25
N LEU A 126 -40.57 -25.00 23.87
CA LEU A 126 -40.63 -24.78 25.32
C LEU A 126 -42.02 -24.32 25.78
N SER A 127 -42.69 -23.47 25.02
CA SER A 127 -44.05 -23.02 25.34
C SER A 127 -45.07 -24.16 25.25
N GLU A 128 -44.94 -25.04 24.24
CA GLU A 128 -45.80 -26.20 24.04
C GLU A 128 -45.61 -27.23 25.16
N LEU A 129 -44.37 -27.59 25.49
CA LEU A 129 -44.06 -28.50 26.60
C LEU A 129 -44.54 -27.97 27.96
N ARG A 130 -44.40 -26.65 28.21
CA ARG A 130 -44.93 -26.03 29.44
C ARG A 130 -46.44 -26.18 29.53
N ARG A 131 -47.16 -25.99 28.42
CA ARG A 131 -48.62 -26.18 28.35
C ARG A 131 -48.99 -27.65 28.62
N GLU A 132 -48.34 -28.60 27.96
CA GLU A 132 -48.57 -30.03 28.17
C GLU A 132 -48.29 -30.46 29.61
N THR A 133 -47.18 -29.98 30.19
CA THR A 133 -46.84 -30.26 31.59
C THR A 133 -47.89 -29.69 32.55
N ALA A 134 -48.43 -28.51 32.25
CA ALA A 134 -49.51 -27.93 33.05
C ALA A 134 -50.80 -28.76 32.96
N GLU A 135 -51.18 -29.20 31.76
CA GLU A 135 -52.35 -30.07 31.55
C GLU A 135 -52.20 -31.42 32.27
N LEU A 136 -51.05 -32.07 32.19
CA LEU A 136 -50.77 -33.35 32.85
C LEU A 136 -50.73 -33.24 34.39
N LYS A 137 -50.37 -32.07 34.94
CA LYS A 137 -50.39 -31.83 36.39
C LYS A 137 -51.80 -31.66 36.97
N LYS A 138 -52.78 -31.20 36.19
CA LYS A 138 -54.18 -31.01 36.64
C LYS A 138 -54.86 -32.29 37.18
N PRO A 139 -54.77 -33.46 36.53
CA PRO A 139 -55.34 -34.70 37.08
C PRO A 139 -54.56 -35.24 38.29
N LEU A 140 -53.25 -34.98 38.40
CA LEU A 140 -52.44 -35.38 39.56
C LEU A 140 -52.82 -34.59 40.83
N SER A 141 -53.15 -33.30 40.71
CA SER A 141 -53.65 -32.52 41.84
C SER A 141 -55.08 -32.90 42.24
N GLN A 142 -55.95 -33.27 41.28
CA GLN A 142 -57.26 -33.87 41.58
C GLN A 142 -57.14 -35.22 42.30
N ARG A 143 -56.23 -36.10 41.87
CA ARG A 143 -56.03 -37.41 42.52
C ARG A 143 -55.49 -37.31 43.96
N ARG A 144 -54.70 -36.28 44.28
CA ARG A 144 -54.27 -36.00 45.67
C ARG A 144 -55.40 -35.49 46.57
N GLN A 145 -56.43 -34.86 46.02
CA GLN A 145 -57.57 -34.37 46.81
C GLN A 145 -58.63 -35.46 47.09
N VAL A 146 -58.55 -36.62 46.42
CA VAL A 146 -59.53 -37.73 46.55
C VAL A 146 -58.99 -38.90 47.41
N SER A 147 -57.82 -38.78 48.03
CA SER A 147 -57.40 -39.76 49.06
C SER A 147 -58.27 -39.62 50.32
N PRO A 148 -58.94 -40.68 50.80
CA PRO A 148 -59.64 -40.66 52.08
C PRO A 148 -58.65 -40.92 53.22
N GLY A 149 -58.48 -39.94 54.12
CA GLY A 149 -58.10 -40.12 55.54
C GLY A 149 -56.63 -40.50 55.87
N PRO A 150 -56.15 -40.18 57.09
CA PRO A 150 -54.73 -40.20 57.42
C PRO A 150 -54.28 -41.58 57.90
N PHE A 151 -53.25 -42.15 57.26
CA PHE A 151 -52.50 -43.24 57.86
C PHE A 151 -51.44 -42.66 58.80
N GLN A 152 -51.69 -42.74 60.10
CA GLN A 152 -50.63 -42.70 61.10
C GLN A 152 -49.70 -43.90 60.83
N ILE A 153 -48.45 -43.62 60.49
CA ILE A 153 -47.39 -44.63 60.55
C ILE A 153 -46.44 -44.17 61.65
N ASP A 154 -46.51 -44.93 62.73
CA ASP A 154 -45.61 -44.90 63.87
C ASP A 154 -44.15 -44.97 63.40
N ALA A 155 -43.30 -44.16 64.02
CA ALA A 155 -41.88 -44.15 63.73
C ALA A 155 -41.22 -45.45 64.26
N GLN A 156 -41.13 -46.48 63.41
CA GLN A 156 -40.22 -47.59 63.64
C GLN A 156 -39.01 -47.47 62.71
N ARG A 157 -37.85 -47.20 63.33
CA ARG A 157 -36.52 -47.33 62.72
C ARG A 157 -36.39 -48.75 62.16
N ILE A 158 -36.24 -48.87 60.84
CA ILE A 158 -35.78 -50.10 60.20
C ILE A 158 -34.38 -49.82 59.66
N SER A 159 -33.39 -50.52 60.23
CA SER A 159 -31.98 -50.44 59.88
C SER A 159 -31.74 -50.97 58.46
N LEU A 160 -30.89 -50.28 57.70
CA LEU A 160 -30.43 -50.70 56.37
C LEU A 160 -29.52 -51.95 56.49
N PRO A 161 -29.78 -53.04 55.75
CA PRO A 161 -28.83 -54.15 55.66
C PRO A 161 -27.67 -53.79 54.73
N VAL A 162 -26.46 -54.05 55.23
CA VAL A 162 -25.17 -53.90 54.55
C VAL A 162 -25.02 -54.96 53.44
N ALA A 163 -24.42 -54.55 52.32
CA ALA A 163 -24.19 -55.37 51.13
C ALA A 163 -23.19 -56.50 51.36
N ILE A 164 -23.42 -57.66 50.72
CA ILE A 164 -22.42 -58.72 50.54
C ILE A 164 -22.48 -59.19 49.08
N THR A 165 -21.36 -59.00 48.37
CA THR A 165 -21.00 -59.64 47.10
C THR A 165 -20.47 -61.05 47.37
N SER A 166 -20.66 -62.00 46.43
CA SER A 166 -20.03 -63.33 46.45
C SER A 166 -19.88 -63.87 45.02
N PRO A 167 -19.07 -64.92 44.78
CA PRO A 167 -17.71 -65.20 45.23
C PRO A 167 -16.66 -65.04 44.10
#